data_AF-A0A9W8CPI5-F1
#
_entry.id   AF-A0A9W8CPI5-F1
#
_cell.length_a   1.000
_cell.length_b   1.000
_cell.length_c   1.000
_cell.angle_alpha   90.00
_cell.angle_beta   90.00
_cell.angle_gamma   90.00
#
_symmetry.space_group_name_H-M   'P 1'
#
loop_
_entity.id
_entity.type
_entity.pdbx_description
1 polymer ?
#
loop_
_entity_poly.entity_id
_entity_poly.type
_entity_poly.pdbx_seq_one_letter_code
_entity_poly.pdbx_strand_id
1 'polypeptide(L)'
;MAISNQVICAKCPLAAIWKGSTKQWQRVNWLVEATNMVTMHAYALSCYIFLAELASNKAFDPGIYLNDTFFREAWTSLTDMKKRVAVKAQAARDLVNKYVGTYKEAARLDKPIEFPCAGQVAMYEAIKMVAAYKTNISLWFGDSLRCAINLLLDVKQATANLSAAMSVARHSKQEIQQACYGRYRKPAGLVKVALGSRIPDLSSLSPKVWLAVQPLVRGVHMSYALEYEFDLESIYYDVHVEPVKHFRAFCCLSRIIAEAGGKLVQCQPMRTSWVPSNIHIDKWILVQQLLNVQVGDKGDTGHEATKERWQQLLDMDNKIFKNQGGRRFCGAIETDGVSLSVIKKTKAAEESKRGRQKVKAPERPKPKRKRGEQQQQEKGEQQQQEKGKAPERPKHKCKCKRSKQRHNKDFQHIDQIP
;
A
#
# COMPACT_ATOMS: atom_id res chain seq x y z
N MET A 1 -0.95 19.91 19.87
CA MET A 1 0.15 19.27 19.11
C MET A 1 -0.13 19.50 17.64
N ALA A 2 0.76 20.26 16.98
CA ALA A 2 0.58 20.75 15.63
C ALA A 2 0.57 19.59 14.62
N ILE A 3 -0.49 19.52 13.82
CA ILE A 3 -0.52 18.71 12.62
C ILE A 3 0.63 19.21 11.75
N SER A 4 1.60 18.34 11.47
CA SER A 4 2.72 18.61 10.59
C SER A 4 2.23 18.74 9.14
N ASN A 5 1.59 19.86 8.82
CA ASN A 5 1.28 20.35 7.48
C ASN A 5 2.58 20.84 6.82
N GLN A 6 3.55 19.95 6.63
CA GLN A 6 4.85 20.25 6.02
C GLN A 6 4.76 20.44 4.50
N VAL A 7 3.68 19.99 3.87
CA VAL A 7 3.43 20.08 2.42
C VAL A 7 2.03 20.63 2.16
N ILE A 8 1.90 21.54 1.20
CA ILE A 8 0.60 21.99 0.65
C ILE A 8 0.62 21.83 -0.87
N CYS A 9 -0.52 21.43 -1.44
CA CYS A 9 -0.78 21.45 -2.87
C CYS A 9 -1.77 22.58 -3.19
N ALA A 10 -1.38 23.53 -4.02
CA ALA A 10 -2.28 24.55 -4.56
C ALA A 10 -2.69 24.14 -5.98
N LYS A 11 -3.98 24.25 -6.33
CA LYS A 11 -4.52 23.78 -7.62
C LYS A 11 -4.90 24.94 -8.54
N CYS A 12 -4.65 24.80 -9.84
CA CYS A 12 -5.20 25.65 -10.90
C CYS A 12 -5.33 24.88 -12.23
N PRO A 13 -6.07 25.41 -13.22
CA PRO A 13 -5.98 24.92 -14.59
C PRO A 13 -4.55 25.08 -15.12
N LEU A 14 -4.03 24.07 -15.83
CA LEU A 14 -2.68 24.12 -16.42
C LEU A 14 -2.58 25.25 -17.45
N ALA A 15 -3.60 25.38 -18.31
CA ALA A 15 -3.67 26.40 -19.35
C ALA A 15 -3.60 27.84 -18.80
N ALA A 16 -4.07 28.08 -17.56
CA ALA A 16 -4.08 29.41 -16.95
C ALA A 16 -2.68 29.93 -16.57
N ILE A 17 -1.68 29.05 -16.52
CA ILE A 17 -0.31 29.40 -16.13
C ILE A 17 0.73 28.88 -17.12
N TRP A 18 0.32 28.33 -18.24
CA TRP A 18 1.25 27.74 -19.21
C TRP A 18 1.85 28.81 -20.12
N LYS A 19 3.18 28.82 -20.23
CA LYS A 19 3.98 29.68 -21.12
C LYS A 19 4.78 28.91 -22.17
N GLY A 20 4.81 27.57 -22.08
CA GLY A 20 5.56 26.73 -22.99
C GLY A 20 4.98 26.69 -24.41
N SER A 21 5.80 26.27 -25.36
CA SER A 21 5.38 26.01 -26.75
C SER A 21 4.36 24.88 -26.86
N THR A 22 3.64 24.83 -27.99
CA THR A 22 2.73 23.72 -28.33
C THR A 22 3.43 22.35 -28.28
N LYS A 23 4.69 22.28 -28.72
CA LYS A 23 5.50 21.06 -28.65
C LYS A 23 5.74 20.60 -27.21
N GLN A 24 5.99 21.54 -26.29
CA GLN A 24 6.15 21.22 -24.87
C GLN A 24 4.82 20.80 -24.24
N TRP A 25 3.71 21.39 -24.65
CA TRP A 25 2.38 20.98 -24.22
C TRP A 25 2.07 19.54 -24.64
N GLN A 26 2.34 19.20 -25.91
CA GLN A 26 2.21 17.83 -26.42
C GLN A 26 3.07 16.84 -25.64
N ARG A 27 4.28 17.22 -25.21
CA ARG A 27 5.14 16.39 -24.36
C ARG A 27 4.55 16.15 -22.97
N VAL A 28 3.87 17.13 -22.39
CA VAL A 28 3.15 16.94 -21.10
C VAL A 28 2.00 15.95 -21.29
N ASN A 29 1.17 16.14 -22.31
CA ASN A 29 0.05 15.24 -22.58
C ASN A 29 0.52 13.81 -22.85
N TRP A 30 1.51 13.65 -23.72
CA TRP A 30 2.13 12.35 -23.97
C TRP A 30 2.69 11.72 -22.69
N LEU A 31 3.38 12.50 -21.85
CA LEU A 31 3.94 12.00 -20.60
C LEU A 31 2.83 11.51 -19.65
N VAL A 32 1.74 12.27 -19.54
CA VAL A 32 0.56 11.88 -18.76
C VAL A 32 -0.02 10.58 -19.31
N GLU A 33 -0.34 10.53 -20.59
CA GLU A 33 -0.96 9.36 -21.24
C GLU A 33 -0.09 8.11 -21.10
N ALA A 34 1.19 8.20 -21.46
CA ALA A 34 2.15 7.11 -21.37
C ALA A 34 2.31 6.64 -19.92
N THR A 35 2.45 7.55 -18.95
CA THR A 35 2.57 7.16 -17.53
C THR A 35 1.35 6.39 -17.06
N ASN A 36 0.15 6.89 -17.39
CA ASN A 36 -1.10 6.27 -16.98
C ASN A 36 -1.28 4.89 -17.64
N MET A 37 -0.96 4.77 -18.93
CA MET A 37 -0.95 3.49 -19.65
C MET A 37 -0.01 2.47 -19.01
N VAL A 38 1.27 2.84 -18.81
CA VAL A 38 2.26 1.94 -18.19
C VAL A 38 1.82 1.55 -16.78
N THR A 39 1.32 2.49 -15.97
CA THR A 39 0.83 2.20 -14.61
C THR A 39 -0.34 1.22 -14.63
N MET A 40 -1.30 1.34 -15.56
CA MET A 40 -2.39 0.36 -15.70
C MET A 40 -1.87 -1.04 -16.01
N HIS A 41 -0.95 -1.15 -16.98
CA HIS A 41 -0.33 -2.43 -17.30
C HIS A 41 0.55 -2.97 -16.16
N ALA A 42 1.20 -2.09 -15.38
CA ALA A 42 1.98 -2.51 -14.22
C ALA A 42 1.09 -3.16 -13.14
N TYR A 43 -0.11 -2.61 -12.88
CA TYR A 43 -1.09 -3.26 -12.00
C TYR A 43 -1.55 -4.61 -12.56
N ALA A 44 -1.89 -4.66 -13.85
CA ALA A 44 -2.34 -5.89 -14.49
C ALA A 44 -1.26 -6.98 -14.53
N LEU A 45 0.00 -6.62 -14.82
CA LEU A 45 1.16 -7.50 -14.75
C LEU A 45 1.38 -8.01 -13.32
N SER A 46 1.30 -7.12 -12.32
CA SER A 46 1.44 -7.52 -10.91
C SER A 46 0.35 -8.51 -10.49
N CYS A 47 -0.89 -8.27 -10.92
CA CYS A 47 -2.01 -9.19 -10.72
C CYS A 47 -1.75 -10.54 -11.38
N TYR A 48 -1.33 -10.54 -12.65
CA TYR A 48 -1.01 -11.74 -13.40
C TYR A 48 0.07 -12.59 -12.70
N ILE A 49 1.17 -11.95 -12.27
CA ILE A 49 2.26 -12.59 -11.52
C ILE A 49 1.72 -13.21 -10.23
N PHE A 50 1.02 -12.44 -9.41
CA PHE A 50 0.56 -12.91 -8.10
C PHE A 50 -0.44 -14.05 -8.22
N LEU A 51 -1.35 -14.01 -9.20
CA LEU A 51 -2.28 -15.11 -9.44
C LEU A 51 -1.56 -16.37 -9.93
N ALA A 52 -0.61 -16.24 -10.85
CA ALA A 52 0.16 -17.37 -11.36
C ALA A 52 1.02 -18.05 -10.26
N GLU A 53 1.66 -17.24 -9.41
CA GLU A 53 2.46 -17.76 -8.29
C GLU A 53 1.57 -18.36 -7.19
N LEU A 54 0.45 -17.74 -6.83
CA LEU A 54 -0.49 -18.32 -5.85
C LEU A 54 -1.10 -19.63 -6.33
N ALA A 55 -1.29 -19.80 -7.64
CA ALA A 55 -1.79 -21.04 -8.22
C ALA A 55 -0.74 -22.18 -8.23
N SER A 56 0.53 -21.84 -8.45
CA SER A 56 1.61 -22.84 -8.61
C SER A 56 2.40 -23.11 -7.33
N ASN A 57 2.48 -22.15 -6.41
CA ASN A 57 3.28 -22.22 -5.19
C ASN A 57 2.46 -21.84 -3.95
N LYS A 58 2.04 -22.87 -3.20
CA LYS A 58 1.29 -22.68 -1.94
C LYS A 58 2.08 -21.94 -0.85
N ALA A 59 3.41 -21.84 -0.94
CA ALA A 59 4.23 -21.11 0.02
C ALA A 59 4.45 -19.65 -0.39
N PHE A 60 4.07 -19.25 -1.61
CA PHE A 60 4.27 -17.90 -2.09
C PHE A 60 3.51 -16.89 -1.23
N ASP A 61 4.24 -15.88 -0.73
CA ASP A 61 3.68 -14.74 -0.04
C ASP A 61 3.79 -13.48 -0.89
N PRO A 62 2.69 -13.01 -1.52
CA PRO A 62 2.71 -11.78 -2.30
C PRO A 62 2.99 -10.54 -1.43
N GLY A 63 2.77 -10.60 -0.11
CA GLY A 63 3.04 -9.50 0.81
C GLY A 63 4.50 -9.06 0.78
N ILE A 64 5.44 -9.99 0.62
CA ILE A 64 6.89 -9.72 0.49
C ILE A 64 7.17 -8.79 -0.71
N TYR A 65 6.37 -8.89 -1.77
CA TYR A 65 6.52 -8.14 -3.01
C TYR A 65 5.65 -6.87 -3.07
N LEU A 66 4.80 -6.57 -2.08
CA LEU A 66 4.04 -5.32 -2.02
C LEU A 66 4.90 -4.14 -1.54
N ASN A 67 5.96 -3.84 -2.28
CA ASN A 67 6.91 -2.79 -1.98
C ASN A 67 7.31 -1.99 -3.23
N ASP A 68 7.97 -0.84 -3.01
CA ASP A 68 8.32 0.09 -4.08
C ASP A 68 9.39 -0.47 -5.03
N THR A 69 10.15 -1.48 -4.60
CA THR A 69 11.16 -2.13 -5.42
C THR A 69 10.49 -3.02 -6.46
N PHE A 70 9.56 -3.88 -6.06
CA PHE A 70 8.81 -4.74 -6.97
C PHE A 70 8.01 -3.93 -7.99
N PHE A 71 7.19 -2.97 -7.54
CA PHE A 71 6.36 -2.20 -8.47
C PHE A 71 7.19 -1.35 -9.43
N ARG A 72 8.38 -0.89 -9.02
CA ARG A 72 9.29 -0.20 -9.92
C ARG A 72 9.85 -1.12 -10.99
N GLU A 73 10.25 -2.34 -10.63
CA GLU A 73 10.70 -3.34 -11.60
C GLU A 73 9.57 -3.73 -12.57
N ALA A 74 8.37 -4.03 -12.05
CA ALA A 74 7.19 -4.32 -12.85
C ALA A 74 6.88 -3.17 -13.84
N TRP A 75 6.84 -1.93 -13.37
CA TRP A 75 6.57 -0.76 -14.20
C TRP A 75 7.65 -0.55 -15.28
N THR A 76 8.93 -0.61 -14.91
CA THR A 76 10.02 -0.38 -15.88
C THR A 76 10.22 -1.52 -16.86
N SER A 77 9.79 -2.74 -16.53
CA SER A 77 9.83 -3.88 -17.45
C SER A 77 8.93 -3.70 -18.68
N LEU A 78 7.96 -2.78 -18.59
CA LEU A 78 7.01 -2.45 -19.65
C LEU A 78 7.50 -1.31 -20.56
N THR A 79 8.63 -0.68 -20.25
CA THR A 79 9.23 0.39 -21.06
C THR A 79 10.50 -0.08 -21.76
N ASP A 80 11.05 0.74 -22.64
CA ASP A 80 12.33 0.52 -23.35
C ASP A 80 13.59 0.61 -22.47
N MET A 81 13.41 0.87 -21.18
CA MET A 81 14.50 1.33 -20.33
C MET A 81 15.42 0.18 -19.90
N LYS A 82 16.68 0.25 -20.37
CA LYS A 82 17.74 -0.70 -19.99
C LYS A 82 18.37 -0.27 -18.66
N LYS A 83 18.26 -1.10 -17.63
CA LYS A 83 18.73 -0.78 -16.26
C LYS A 83 19.71 -1.81 -15.73
N ARG A 84 20.82 -1.34 -15.14
CA ARG A 84 21.63 -2.16 -14.21
C ARG A 84 20.79 -2.46 -12.96
N VAL A 85 20.76 -3.72 -12.55
CA VAL A 85 20.04 -4.17 -11.36
C VAL A 85 20.88 -3.85 -10.13
N ALA A 86 20.26 -3.27 -9.10
CA ALA A 86 20.86 -3.33 -7.77
C ALA A 86 20.60 -4.71 -7.18
N VAL A 87 21.55 -5.29 -6.44
CA VAL A 87 21.41 -6.63 -5.83
C VAL A 87 20.10 -6.79 -5.06
N LYS A 88 19.68 -5.75 -4.32
CA LYS A 88 18.43 -5.72 -3.55
C LYS A 88 17.14 -5.83 -4.38
N ALA A 89 17.21 -5.56 -5.68
CA ALA A 89 16.09 -5.61 -6.61
C ALA A 89 16.07 -6.91 -7.43
N GLN A 90 17.07 -7.80 -7.25
CA GLN A 90 17.25 -8.98 -8.09
C GLN A 90 16.05 -9.94 -7.98
N ALA A 91 15.62 -10.29 -6.75
CA ALA A 91 14.48 -11.19 -6.55
C ALA A 91 13.19 -10.66 -7.19
N ALA A 92 12.93 -9.35 -7.08
CA ALA A 92 11.77 -8.72 -7.72
C ALA A 92 11.88 -8.78 -9.25
N ARG A 93 13.07 -8.51 -9.79
CA ARG A 93 13.32 -8.55 -11.23
C ARG A 93 13.20 -9.97 -11.78
N ASP A 94 13.76 -10.96 -11.11
CA ASP A 94 13.69 -12.36 -11.54
C ASP A 94 12.23 -12.82 -11.61
N LEU A 95 11.44 -12.47 -10.59
CA LEU A 95 10.02 -12.75 -10.57
C LEU A 95 9.27 -12.05 -11.71
N VAL A 96 9.53 -10.77 -11.96
CA VAL A 96 8.90 -10.02 -13.06
C VAL A 96 9.30 -10.60 -14.42
N ASN A 97 10.59 -10.88 -14.62
CA ASN A 97 11.12 -11.40 -15.88
C ASN A 97 10.56 -12.77 -16.25
N LYS A 98 10.23 -13.60 -15.24
CA LYS A 98 9.57 -14.89 -15.44
C LYS A 98 8.23 -14.77 -16.18
N TYR A 99 7.52 -13.65 -16.03
CA TYR A 99 6.15 -13.50 -16.53
C TYR A 99 5.94 -12.34 -17.51
N VAL A 100 6.85 -11.37 -17.59
CA VAL A 100 6.65 -10.17 -18.41
C VAL A 100 6.50 -10.48 -19.90
N GLY A 101 7.22 -11.48 -20.41
CA GLY A 101 7.13 -11.89 -21.82
C GLY A 101 5.74 -12.40 -22.18
N THR A 102 5.27 -13.43 -21.45
CA THR A 102 3.95 -14.02 -21.67
C THR A 102 2.82 -13.02 -21.41
N TYR A 103 3.00 -12.13 -20.44
CA TYR A 103 2.05 -11.04 -20.21
C TYR A 103 1.99 -10.06 -21.39
N LYS A 104 3.13 -9.63 -21.93
CA LYS A 104 3.18 -8.69 -23.07
C LYS A 104 2.52 -9.30 -24.30
N GLU A 105 2.76 -10.58 -24.57
CA GLU A 105 2.10 -11.31 -25.65
C GLU A 105 0.57 -11.34 -25.45
N ALA A 106 0.10 -11.73 -24.25
CA ALA A 106 -1.32 -11.77 -23.93
C ALA A 106 -2.00 -10.37 -24.00
N ALA A 107 -1.27 -9.33 -23.60
CA ALA A 107 -1.73 -7.94 -23.61
C ALA A 107 -1.53 -7.23 -24.95
N ARG A 108 -0.96 -7.90 -25.97
CA ARG A 108 -0.61 -7.33 -27.29
C ARG A 108 0.25 -6.06 -27.18
N LEU A 109 1.23 -6.10 -26.28
CA LEU A 109 2.23 -5.05 -26.08
C LEU A 109 3.50 -5.37 -26.85
N ASP A 110 3.41 -5.36 -28.18
CA ASP A 110 4.47 -5.84 -29.07
C ASP A 110 5.69 -4.91 -29.12
N LYS A 111 5.51 -3.63 -28.76
CA LYS A 111 6.59 -2.62 -28.73
C LYS A 111 6.74 -2.04 -27.32
N PRO A 112 7.97 -2.00 -26.76
CA PRO A 112 8.24 -1.27 -25.54
C PRO A 112 7.85 0.21 -25.70
N ILE A 113 7.27 0.78 -24.64
CA ILE A 113 6.95 2.21 -24.61
C ILE A 113 8.25 2.98 -24.42
N GLU A 114 8.65 3.77 -25.42
CA GLU A 114 9.85 4.62 -25.35
C GLU A 114 9.66 5.71 -24.31
N PHE A 115 10.44 5.68 -23.23
CA PHE A 115 10.19 6.56 -22.09
C PHE A 115 11.50 7.01 -21.43
N PRO A 116 12.09 8.14 -21.90
CA PRO A 116 13.43 8.61 -21.50
C PRO A 116 13.62 8.76 -19.99
N CYS A 117 12.61 9.25 -19.26
CA CYS A 117 12.66 9.42 -17.80
C CYS A 117 11.91 8.33 -17.01
N ALA A 118 11.67 7.16 -17.63
CA ALA A 118 10.98 6.01 -17.03
C ALA A 118 11.45 5.69 -15.62
N GLY A 119 12.77 5.74 -15.40
CA GLY A 119 13.36 5.43 -14.10
C GLY A 119 12.87 6.33 -12.98
N GLN A 120 12.71 7.63 -13.25
CA GLN A 120 12.27 8.62 -12.26
C GLN A 120 10.76 8.56 -12.06
N VAL A 121 9.98 8.43 -13.15
CA VAL A 121 8.53 8.30 -13.09
C VAL A 121 8.12 7.04 -12.32
N ALA A 122 8.76 5.90 -12.60
CA ALA A 122 8.52 4.64 -11.91
C ALA A 122 8.72 4.74 -10.39
N MET A 123 9.62 5.61 -9.91
CA MET A 123 9.80 5.81 -8.47
C MET A 123 8.56 6.39 -7.81
N TYR A 124 7.94 7.38 -8.45
CA TYR A 124 6.73 8.00 -7.94
C TYR A 124 5.52 7.08 -8.07
N GLU A 125 5.36 6.45 -9.24
CA GLU A 125 4.25 5.54 -9.50
C GLU A 125 4.30 4.30 -8.62
N ALA A 126 5.48 3.70 -8.39
CA ALA A 126 5.62 2.56 -7.49
C ALA A 126 5.17 2.88 -6.05
N ILE A 127 5.48 4.08 -5.53
CA ILE A 127 5.02 4.52 -4.20
C ILE A 127 3.49 4.64 -4.17
N LYS A 128 2.89 5.23 -5.23
CA LYS A 128 1.43 5.33 -5.36
C LYS A 128 0.78 3.95 -5.42
N MET A 129 1.38 3.02 -6.16
CA MET A 129 0.92 1.63 -6.25
C MET A 129 0.92 0.97 -4.87
N VAL A 130 2.04 0.99 -4.14
CA VAL A 130 2.09 0.44 -2.77
C VAL A 130 1.00 1.06 -1.89
N ALA A 131 0.84 2.38 -1.93
CA ALA A 131 -0.18 3.07 -1.14
C ALA A 131 -1.61 2.64 -1.52
N ALA A 132 -1.88 2.45 -2.81
CA ALA A 132 -3.17 1.97 -3.29
C ALA A 132 -3.47 0.56 -2.77
N TYR A 133 -2.49 -0.35 -2.79
CA TYR A 133 -2.64 -1.69 -2.23
C TYR A 133 -2.93 -1.65 -0.73
N LYS A 134 -2.12 -0.92 0.04
CA LYS A 134 -2.31 -0.78 1.49
C LYS A 134 -3.70 -0.25 1.82
N THR A 135 -4.13 0.79 1.11
CA THR A 135 -5.45 1.39 1.28
C THR A 135 -6.56 0.41 0.92
N ASN A 136 -6.43 -0.31 -0.20
CA ASN A 136 -7.42 -1.31 -0.63
C ASN A 136 -7.58 -2.42 0.42
N ILE A 137 -6.47 -2.94 0.94
CA ILE A 137 -6.48 -3.98 1.98
C ILE A 137 -7.15 -3.46 3.25
N SER A 138 -6.69 -2.31 3.77
CA SER A 138 -7.24 -1.75 5.00
C SER A 138 -8.73 -1.42 4.91
N LEU A 139 -9.23 -0.99 3.75
CA LEU A 139 -10.65 -0.68 3.56
C LEU A 139 -11.51 -1.94 3.43
N TRP A 140 -11.09 -2.90 2.62
CA TRP A 140 -11.99 -3.97 2.17
C TRP A 140 -11.79 -5.31 2.85
N PHE A 141 -10.68 -5.53 3.57
CA PHE A 141 -10.39 -6.82 4.19
C PHE A 141 -11.50 -7.24 5.18
N GLY A 142 -11.86 -6.37 6.12
CA GLY A 142 -12.85 -6.66 7.16
C GLY A 142 -14.26 -6.93 6.59
N ASP A 143 -14.64 -6.19 5.54
CA ASP A 143 -15.91 -6.40 4.86
C ASP A 143 -15.91 -7.68 4.03
N SER A 144 -14.78 -8.04 3.43
CA SER A 144 -14.62 -9.29 2.69
C SER A 144 -14.69 -10.50 3.62
N LEU A 145 -14.06 -10.41 4.79
CA LEU A 145 -14.17 -11.43 5.83
C LEU A 145 -15.64 -11.63 6.25
N ARG A 146 -16.37 -10.53 6.48
CA ARG A 146 -17.81 -10.59 6.81
C ARG A 146 -18.64 -11.18 5.68
N CYS A 147 -18.34 -10.81 4.43
CA CYS A 147 -18.99 -11.34 3.25
C CYS A 147 -18.82 -12.87 3.16
N ALA A 148 -17.58 -13.36 3.32
CA ALA A 148 -17.28 -14.79 3.30
C ALA A 148 -18.05 -15.56 4.39
N ILE A 149 -18.08 -15.05 5.63
CA ILE A 149 -18.85 -15.66 6.73
C ILE A 149 -20.33 -15.75 6.37
N ASN A 150 -20.91 -14.66 5.88
CA ASN A 150 -22.33 -14.60 5.56
C ASN A 150 -22.72 -15.54 4.40
N LEU A 151 -21.83 -15.71 3.42
CA LEU A 151 -22.03 -16.63 2.30
C LEU A 151 -21.94 -18.09 2.75
N LEU A 152 -20.89 -18.45 3.50
CA LEU A 152 -20.68 -19.83 3.97
C LEU A 152 -21.80 -20.31 4.91
N LEU A 153 -22.39 -19.39 5.68
CA LEU A 153 -23.52 -19.69 6.57
C LEU A 153 -24.89 -19.46 5.94
N ASP A 154 -24.93 -19.10 4.65
CA ASP A 154 -26.14 -18.77 3.89
C ASP A 154 -27.11 -17.82 4.63
N VAL A 155 -26.54 -16.83 5.31
CA VAL A 155 -27.30 -15.97 6.25
C VAL A 155 -28.44 -15.26 5.53
N LYS A 156 -28.20 -14.81 4.30
CA LYS A 156 -29.18 -14.03 3.53
C LYS A 156 -30.39 -14.89 3.14
N GLN A 157 -30.16 -16.02 2.45
CA GLN A 157 -31.25 -16.86 1.97
C GLN A 157 -31.97 -17.55 3.13
N ALA A 158 -31.23 -18.06 4.12
CA ALA A 158 -31.83 -18.72 5.27
C ALA A 158 -32.69 -17.76 6.12
N THR A 159 -32.27 -16.50 6.27
CA THR A 159 -33.07 -15.46 6.92
C THR A 159 -34.33 -15.13 6.13
N ALA A 160 -34.22 -15.02 4.79
CA ALA A 160 -35.37 -14.76 3.93
C ALA A 160 -36.40 -15.89 3.99
N ASN A 161 -35.94 -17.14 3.89
CA ASN A 161 -36.79 -18.34 3.97
C ASN A 161 -37.49 -18.45 5.33
N LEU A 162 -36.76 -18.21 6.44
CA LEU A 162 -37.35 -18.24 7.78
C LEU A 162 -38.38 -17.12 7.96
N SER A 163 -38.06 -15.91 7.49
CA SER A 163 -38.98 -14.76 7.57
C SER A 163 -40.26 -15.03 6.80
N ALA A 164 -40.16 -15.59 5.60
CA ALA A 164 -41.33 -15.97 4.79
C ALA A 164 -42.18 -17.05 5.48
N ALA A 165 -41.55 -18.13 5.97
CA ALA A 165 -42.25 -19.22 6.64
C ALA A 165 -42.98 -18.75 7.91
N MET A 166 -42.32 -17.92 8.74
CA MET A 166 -42.93 -17.39 9.95
C MET A 166 -44.02 -16.34 9.67
N SER A 167 -43.87 -15.57 8.58
CA SER A 167 -44.93 -14.66 8.14
C SER A 167 -46.19 -15.41 7.71
N VAL A 168 -46.05 -16.56 7.03
CA VAL A 168 -47.19 -17.44 6.68
C VAL A 168 -47.84 -18.00 7.94
N ALA A 169 -47.05 -18.34 8.96
CA ALA A 169 -47.53 -18.76 10.27
C ALA A 169 -48.07 -17.61 11.15
N ARG A 170 -48.21 -16.39 10.61
CA ARG A 170 -48.77 -15.20 11.29
C ARG A 170 -48.02 -14.77 12.56
N HIS A 171 -46.72 -15.06 12.64
CA HIS A 171 -45.89 -14.49 13.70
C HIS A 171 -45.75 -12.97 13.56
N SER A 172 -45.56 -12.29 14.68
CA SER A 172 -45.27 -10.87 14.72
C SER A 172 -43.89 -10.57 14.13
N LYS A 173 -43.70 -9.33 13.66
CA LYS A 173 -42.42 -8.86 13.11
C LYS A 173 -41.27 -8.97 14.11
N GLN A 174 -41.54 -8.73 15.41
CA GLN A 174 -40.53 -8.85 16.47
C GLN A 174 -40.09 -10.31 16.66
N GLU A 175 -41.02 -11.27 16.70
CA GLU A 175 -40.70 -12.69 16.81
C GLU A 175 -39.87 -13.17 15.61
N ILE A 176 -40.21 -12.74 14.40
CA ILE A 176 -39.45 -13.04 13.18
C ILE A 176 -38.02 -12.50 13.29
N GLN A 177 -37.86 -11.24 13.72
CA GLN A 177 -36.55 -10.60 13.86
C GLN A 177 -35.69 -11.31 14.90
N GLN A 178 -36.27 -11.66 16.06
CA GLN A 178 -35.57 -12.34 17.14
C GLN A 178 -35.16 -13.76 16.72
N ALA A 179 -36.04 -14.50 16.03
CA ALA A 179 -35.73 -15.82 15.50
C ALA A 179 -34.60 -15.77 14.46
N CYS A 180 -34.66 -14.83 13.50
CA CYS A 180 -33.62 -14.64 12.50
C CYS A 180 -32.27 -14.24 13.12
N TYR A 181 -32.31 -13.37 14.13
CA TYR A 181 -31.11 -12.98 14.86
C TYR A 181 -30.49 -14.19 15.57
N GLY A 182 -31.27 -14.91 16.39
CA GLY A 182 -30.78 -16.04 17.16
C GLY A 182 -30.26 -17.19 16.30
N ARG A 183 -30.94 -17.50 15.19
CA ARG A 183 -30.63 -18.69 14.38
C ARG A 183 -29.52 -18.47 13.35
N TYR A 184 -29.37 -17.26 12.81
CA TYR A 184 -28.43 -17.01 11.70
C TYR A 184 -27.44 -15.88 11.97
N ARG A 185 -27.90 -14.71 12.43
CA ARG A 185 -27.01 -13.54 12.60
C ARG A 185 -26.07 -13.68 13.81
N LYS A 186 -26.55 -14.22 14.93
CA LYS A 186 -25.76 -14.46 16.14
C LYS A 186 -24.62 -15.46 15.88
N PRO A 187 -24.85 -16.65 15.26
CA PRO A 187 -23.76 -17.53 14.88
C PRO A 187 -22.71 -16.88 13.96
N ALA A 188 -23.14 -16.11 12.95
CA ALA A 188 -22.21 -15.37 12.08
C ALA A 188 -21.38 -14.34 12.87
N GLY A 189 -22.00 -13.67 13.85
CA GLY A 189 -21.32 -12.78 14.79
C GLY A 189 -20.28 -13.48 15.67
N LEU A 190 -20.59 -14.68 16.17
CA LEU A 190 -19.66 -15.48 16.96
C LEU A 190 -18.44 -15.90 16.12
N VAL A 191 -18.66 -16.36 14.89
CA VAL A 191 -17.56 -16.69 13.95
C VAL A 191 -16.68 -15.47 13.70
N LYS A 192 -17.30 -14.30 13.48
CA LYS A 192 -16.58 -13.03 13.26
C LYS A 192 -15.67 -12.70 14.46
N VAL A 193 -16.18 -12.84 15.69
CA VAL A 193 -15.41 -12.58 16.91
C VAL A 193 -14.27 -13.59 17.05
N ALA A 194 -14.54 -14.87 16.86
CA ALA A 194 -13.54 -15.94 16.94
C ALA A 194 -12.38 -15.71 15.96
N LEU A 195 -12.69 -15.37 14.70
CA LEU A 195 -11.69 -15.08 13.67
C LEU A 195 -10.95 -13.75 13.88
N GLY A 196 -11.39 -12.94 14.86
CA GLY A 196 -10.69 -11.73 15.25
C GLY A 196 -9.29 -12.02 15.82
N SER A 197 -9.14 -13.14 16.54
CA SER A 197 -7.92 -13.49 17.25
C SER A 197 -7.05 -14.46 16.45
N ARG A 198 -5.73 -14.41 16.64
CA ARG A 198 -4.75 -15.26 15.91
C ARG A 198 -5.00 -16.76 16.08
N ILE A 199 -5.41 -17.15 17.29
CA ILE A 199 -5.87 -18.48 17.67
C ILE A 199 -7.38 -18.35 17.92
N PRO A 200 -8.23 -18.72 16.96
CA PRO A 200 -9.67 -18.57 17.12
C PRO A 200 -10.21 -19.45 18.25
N ASP A 201 -10.95 -18.87 19.19
CA ASP A 201 -11.77 -19.65 20.11
C ASP A 201 -13.07 -20.07 19.41
N LEU A 202 -13.13 -21.35 19.07
CA LEU A 202 -14.22 -21.96 18.31
C LEU A 202 -15.11 -22.85 19.19
N SER A 203 -14.84 -22.91 20.49
CA SER A 203 -15.56 -23.77 21.45
C SER A 203 -17.06 -23.45 21.53
N SER A 204 -17.42 -22.20 21.27
CA SER A 204 -18.79 -21.70 21.28
C SER A 204 -19.59 -21.98 20.00
N LEU A 205 -18.96 -22.55 18.96
CA LEU A 205 -19.61 -22.84 17.69
C LEU A 205 -20.26 -24.22 17.69
N SER A 206 -21.46 -24.32 17.10
CA SER A 206 -22.08 -25.63 16.87
C SER A 206 -21.32 -26.42 15.79
N PRO A 207 -21.37 -27.77 15.81
CA PRO A 207 -20.69 -28.59 14.81
C PRO A 207 -21.03 -28.24 13.36
N LYS A 208 -22.30 -27.90 13.10
CA LYS A 208 -22.77 -27.47 11.77
C LYS A 208 -22.13 -26.16 11.33
N VAL A 209 -22.05 -25.18 12.23
CA VAL A 209 -21.44 -23.87 11.94
C VAL A 209 -19.94 -24.03 11.71
N TRP A 210 -19.28 -24.81 12.56
CA TRP A 210 -17.85 -25.11 12.42
C TRP A 210 -17.54 -25.73 11.05
N LEU A 211 -18.27 -26.77 10.65
CA LEU A 211 -18.04 -27.45 9.37
C LEU A 211 -18.17 -26.49 8.18
N ALA A 212 -19.14 -25.58 8.22
CA ALA A 212 -19.36 -24.58 7.17
C ALA A 212 -18.21 -23.56 7.08
N VAL A 213 -17.62 -23.14 8.21
CA VAL A 213 -16.60 -22.07 8.25
C VAL A 213 -15.16 -22.60 8.31
N GLN A 214 -14.98 -23.91 8.39
CA GLN A 214 -13.65 -24.54 8.40
C GLN A 214 -12.75 -24.11 7.23
N PRO A 215 -13.23 -23.97 5.97
CA PRO A 215 -12.39 -23.48 4.87
C PRO A 215 -11.89 -22.05 5.10
N LEU A 216 -12.72 -21.20 5.71
CA LEU A 216 -12.37 -19.82 6.05
C LEU A 216 -11.29 -19.76 7.13
N VAL A 217 -11.47 -20.53 8.21
CA VAL A 217 -10.50 -20.60 9.31
C VAL A 217 -9.15 -21.08 8.79
N ARG A 218 -9.14 -22.17 8.00
CA ARG A 218 -7.90 -22.68 7.39
C ARG A 218 -7.29 -21.67 6.42
N GLY A 219 -8.07 -21.13 5.49
CA GLY A 219 -7.56 -20.22 4.46
C GLY A 219 -6.98 -18.93 5.02
N VAL A 220 -7.66 -18.31 5.98
CA VAL A 220 -7.22 -17.04 6.59
C VAL A 220 -6.06 -17.28 7.56
N HIS A 221 -6.16 -18.22 8.49
CA HIS A 221 -5.11 -18.39 9.51
C HIS A 221 -3.83 -19.03 8.98
N MET A 222 -3.91 -19.89 7.95
CA MET A 222 -2.71 -20.44 7.30
C MET A 222 -2.04 -19.44 6.34
N SER A 223 -2.63 -18.26 6.13
CA SER A 223 -1.97 -17.20 5.37
C SER A 223 -0.90 -16.45 6.18
N TYR A 224 -0.81 -16.70 7.48
CA TYR A 224 0.16 -16.09 8.38
C TYR A 224 1.21 -17.11 8.81
N ALA A 225 2.43 -16.63 9.08
CA ALA A 225 3.46 -17.44 9.73
C ALA A 225 2.98 -17.92 11.11
N LEU A 226 3.52 -19.03 11.62
CA LEU A 226 3.09 -19.63 12.88
C LEU A 226 3.32 -18.68 14.06
N GLU A 227 4.44 -17.98 14.03
CA GLU A 227 4.91 -16.99 15.00
C GLU A 227 4.30 -15.59 14.82
N TYR A 228 3.45 -15.40 13.81
CA TYR A 228 2.84 -14.09 13.58
C TYR A 228 1.73 -13.81 14.59
N GLU A 229 1.87 -12.73 15.34
CA GLU A 229 0.88 -12.22 16.29
C GLU A 229 0.18 -10.98 15.72
N PHE A 230 -1.14 -10.89 15.93
CA PHE A 230 -1.91 -9.71 15.54
C PHE A 230 -1.73 -8.61 16.57
N ASP A 231 -1.49 -7.38 16.13
CA ASP A 231 -1.51 -6.23 17.01
C ASP A 231 -2.87 -6.09 17.72
N LEU A 232 -2.82 -5.86 19.03
CA LEU A 232 -3.98 -5.83 19.93
C LEU A 232 -4.85 -7.10 19.85
N GLU A 233 -4.24 -8.25 19.51
CA GLU A 233 -4.91 -9.54 19.38
C GLU A 233 -6.10 -9.53 18.42
N SER A 234 -6.09 -8.60 17.44
CA SER A 234 -7.22 -8.33 16.57
C SER A 234 -6.79 -8.14 15.13
N ILE A 235 -7.19 -9.07 14.27
CA ILE A 235 -6.98 -8.99 12.82
C ILE A 235 -7.55 -7.70 12.21
N TYR A 236 -8.61 -7.16 12.83
CA TYR A 236 -9.27 -5.93 12.39
C TYR A 236 -8.43 -4.69 12.71
N TYR A 237 -7.67 -4.72 13.80
CA TYR A 237 -6.75 -3.63 14.12
C TYR A 237 -5.45 -3.77 13.33
N ASP A 238 -4.89 -4.98 13.32
CA ASP A 238 -3.63 -5.33 12.67
C ASP A 238 -3.63 -4.97 11.18
N VAL A 239 -4.76 -5.20 10.46
CA VAL A 239 -4.87 -4.85 9.04
C VAL A 239 -4.78 -3.36 8.73
N HIS A 240 -5.02 -2.49 9.71
CA HIS A 240 -4.81 -1.05 9.57
C HIS A 240 -3.38 -0.63 9.92
N VAL A 241 -2.67 -1.40 10.74
CA VAL A 241 -1.28 -1.13 11.12
C VAL A 241 -0.32 -1.69 10.06
N GLU A 242 -0.47 -2.96 9.70
CA GLU A 242 0.41 -3.71 8.79
C GLU A 242 -0.34 -4.35 7.61
N PRO A 243 -1.09 -3.58 6.79
CA PRO A 243 -1.98 -4.11 5.75
C PRO A 243 -1.33 -5.11 4.80
N VAL A 244 -0.05 -4.90 4.46
CA VAL A 244 0.69 -5.76 3.52
C VAL A 244 0.74 -7.22 4.00
N LYS A 245 0.86 -7.45 5.31
CA LYS A 245 0.91 -8.80 5.89
C LYS A 245 -0.41 -9.56 5.76
N HIS A 246 -1.52 -8.86 5.53
CA HIS A 246 -2.84 -9.46 5.34
C HIS A 246 -3.16 -9.72 3.87
N PHE A 247 -2.28 -9.37 2.93
CA PHE A 247 -2.61 -9.45 1.51
C PHE A 247 -2.86 -10.89 1.04
N ARG A 248 -2.06 -11.84 1.52
CA ARG A 248 -2.26 -13.26 1.23
C ARG A 248 -3.61 -13.75 1.73
N ALA A 249 -3.95 -13.44 2.99
CA ALA A 249 -5.25 -13.74 3.56
C ALA A 249 -6.39 -13.09 2.76
N PHE A 250 -6.17 -11.86 2.27
CA PHE A 250 -7.14 -11.15 1.45
C PHE A 250 -7.41 -11.86 0.11
N CYS A 251 -6.36 -12.32 -0.57
CA CYS A 251 -6.49 -13.13 -1.78
C CYS A 251 -7.24 -14.44 -1.51
N CYS A 252 -6.96 -15.10 -0.38
CA CYS A 252 -7.69 -16.30 0.04
C CYS A 252 -9.18 -16.02 0.28
N LEU A 253 -9.52 -14.89 0.91
CA LEU A 253 -10.92 -14.48 1.10
C LEU A 253 -11.64 -14.32 -0.23
N SER A 254 -11.02 -13.65 -1.21
CA SER A 254 -11.63 -13.47 -2.53
C SER A 254 -11.91 -14.79 -3.23
N ARG A 255 -10.98 -15.76 -3.13
CA ARG A 255 -11.20 -17.12 -3.66
C ARG A 255 -12.37 -17.82 -2.96
N ILE A 256 -12.41 -17.82 -1.63
CA ILE A 256 -13.49 -18.47 -0.86
C ILE A 256 -14.85 -17.85 -1.20
N ILE A 257 -14.91 -16.53 -1.34
CA ILE A 257 -16.14 -15.84 -1.74
C ILE A 257 -16.59 -16.28 -3.14
N ALA A 258 -15.67 -16.38 -4.10
CA ALA A 258 -15.97 -16.82 -5.45
C ALA A 258 -16.45 -18.29 -5.49
N GLU A 259 -15.77 -19.18 -4.76
CA GLU A 259 -16.15 -20.60 -4.63
C GLU A 259 -17.53 -20.77 -3.98
N ALA A 260 -17.92 -19.88 -3.07
CA ALA A 260 -19.24 -19.84 -2.44
C ALA A 260 -20.33 -19.16 -3.31
N GLY A 261 -20.04 -18.84 -4.57
CA GLY A 261 -20.99 -18.20 -5.49
C GLY A 261 -21.18 -16.70 -5.27
N GLY A 262 -20.31 -16.07 -4.47
CA GLY A 262 -20.29 -14.64 -4.25
C GLY A 262 -19.67 -13.86 -5.41
N LYS A 263 -19.90 -12.53 -5.43
CA LYS A 263 -19.19 -11.64 -6.36
C LYS A 263 -17.70 -11.61 -6.02
N LEU A 264 -16.86 -11.76 -7.04
CA LEU A 264 -15.40 -11.71 -6.88
C LEU A 264 -14.99 -10.39 -6.21
N VAL A 265 -14.23 -10.50 -5.12
CA VAL A 265 -13.66 -9.33 -4.45
C VAL A 265 -12.35 -8.96 -5.12
N GLN A 266 -12.23 -7.71 -5.54
CA GLN A 266 -11.03 -7.23 -6.21
C GLN A 266 -9.94 -6.89 -5.19
N CYS A 267 -9.07 -7.85 -4.88
CA CYS A 267 -7.94 -7.64 -3.96
C CYS A 267 -6.89 -6.68 -4.51
N GLN A 268 -6.82 -6.55 -5.83
CA GLN A 268 -5.88 -5.71 -6.54
C GLN A 268 -6.54 -4.35 -6.82
N PRO A 269 -5.91 -3.22 -6.48
CA PRO A 269 -6.45 -1.90 -6.80
C PRO A 269 -6.33 -1.69 -8.31
N MET A 270 -7.41 -1.93 -9.06
CA MET A 270 -7.51 -1.48 -10.45
C MET A 270 -8.16 -0.11 -10.46
N ARG A 271 -7.77 0.71 -11.44
CA ARG A 271 -8.46 1.97 -11.64
C ARG A 271 -9.90 1.73 -12.08
N THR A 272 -10.79 2.50 -11.49
CA THR A 272 -12.20 2.59 -11.87
C THR A 272 -12.48 3.78 -12.78
N SER A 273 -11.57 4.76 -12.86
CA SER A 273 -11.72 5.97 -13.68
C SER A 273 -10.91 5.90 -14.97
N TRP A 274 -11.56 6.30 -16.07
CA TRP A 274 -10.92 6.54 -17.37
C TRP A 274 -10.02 7.79 -17.39
N VAL A 275 -10.24 8.73 -16.47
CA VAL A 275 -9.47 9.96 -16.38
C VAL A 275 -8.04 9.67 -15.89
N PRO A 276 -7.00 10.19 -16.58
CA PRO A 276 -5.62 10.12 -16.10
C PRO A 276 -5.49 10.68 -14.69
N SER A 277 -4.73 10.00 -13.83
CA SER A 277 -4.39 10.58 -12.53
C SER A 277 -3.27 11.58 -12.69
N ASN A 278 -3.19 12.53 -11.75
CA ASN A 278 -2.05 13.41 -11.63
C ASN A 278 -0.73 12.62 -11.55
N ILE A 279 0.19 12.92 -12.47
CA ILE A 279 1.56 12.43 -12.47
C ILE A 279 2.47 13.44 -11.77
N HIS A 280 3.52 12.97 -11.11
CA HIS A 280 4.47 13.85 -10.42
C HIS A 280 5.58 14.27 -11.39
N ILE A 281 5.82 15.57 -11.52
CA ILE A 281 6.88 16.11 -12.37
C ILE A 281 7.84 16.89 -11.48
N ASP A 282 9.04 16.35 -11.33
CA ASP A 282 10.15 17.01 -10.62
C ASP A 282 11.13 17.66 -11.61
N LYS A 283 12.22 18.22 -11.07
CA LYS A 283 13.29 18.83 -11.87
C LYS A 283 13.87 17.88 -12.92
N TRP A 284 14.01 16.59 -12.62
CA TRP A 284 14.63 15.64 -13.56
C TRP A 284 13.71 15.31 -14.72
N ILE A 285 12.43 15.05 -14.41
CA ILE A 285 11.40 14.81 -15.44
C ILE A 285 11.23 16.06 -16.30
N LEU A 286 11.21 17.25 -15.70
CA LEU A 286 11.17 18.53 -16.41
C LEU A 286 12.29 18.63 -17.46
N VAL A 287 13.54 18.43 -17.04
CA VAL A 287 14.72 18.61 -17.88
C VAL A 287 14.77 17.57 -19.01
N GLN A 288 14.58 16.30 -18.67
CA GLN A 288 14.73 15.20 -19.62
C GLN A 288 13.54 15.10 -20.58
N GLN A 289 12.31 15.19 -20.06
CA GLN A 289 11.12 14.93 -20.87
C GLN A 289 10.54 16.20 -21.50
N LEU A 290 10.39 17.26 -20.71
CA LEU A 290 9.66 18.43 -21.17
C LEU A 290 10.58 19.38 -21.95
N LEU A 291 11.77 19.67 -21.41
CA LEU A 291 12.76 20.53 -22.05
C LEU A 291 13.64 19.76 -23.05
N ASN A 292 13.76 18.44 -22.93
CA ASN A 292 14.60 17.59 -23.79
C ASN A 292 16.08 18.02 -23.82
N VAL A 293 16.60 18.32 -22.64
CA VAL A 293 18.01 18.66 -22.43
C VAL A 293 18.79 17.38 -22.11
N GLN A 294 19.94 17.19 -22.76
CA GLN A 294 20.76 15.99 -22.64
C GLN A 294 21.40 15.85 -21.25
N VAL A 295 21.46 14.62 -20.74
CA VAL A 295 21.86 14.28 -19.34
C VAL A 295 23.33 14.58 -19.02
N GLY A 296 24.17 14.82 -20.04
CA GLY A 296 25.56 15.24 -19.89
C GLY A 296 25.74 16.72 -19.56
N ASP A 297 24.74 17.54 -19.86
CA ASP A 297 24.76 18.99 -19.67
C ASP A 297 24.24 19.32 -18.26
N LYS A 298 24.90 18.73 -17.25
CA LYS A 298 24.56 18.87 -15.82
C LYS A 298 24.93 20.26 -15.31
N GLY A 299 24.41 21.30 -15.97
CA GLY A 299 24.40 22.66 -15.47
C GLY A 299 23.66 22.73 -14.13
N ASP A 300 23.99 23.79 -13.38
CA ASP A 300 23.74 24.00 -11.96
C ASP A 300 22.45 23.36 -11.40
N THR A 301 22.61 22.62 -10.30
CA THR A 301 21.50 21.96 -9.60
C THR A 301 20.82 22.86 -8.58
N GLY A 302 21.29 24.10 -8.41
CA GLY A 302 20.74 25.11 -7.51
C GLY A 302 19.25 25.41 -7.65
N HIS A 303 18.70 26.05 -6.63
CA HIS A 303 17.28 26.43 -6.57
C HIS A 303 16.93 27.45 -7.67
N GLU A 304 17.82 28.40 -7.97
CA GLU A 304 17.61 29.39 -9.03
C GLU A 304 17.60 28.76 -10.42
N ALA A 305 18.58 27.92 -10.75
CA ALA A 305 18.59 27.15 -12.00
C ALA A 305 17.35 26.24 -12.17
N THR A 306 16.73 25.81 -11.06
CA THR A 306 15.46 25.06 -11.10
C THR A 306 14.28 25.98 -11.43
N LYS A 307 14.25 27.17 -10.82
CA LYS A 307 13.22 28.17 -11.06
C LYS A 307 13.25 28.67 -12.50
N GLU A 308 14.43 28.96 -13.03
CA GLU A 308 14.65 29.38 -14.43
C GLU A 308 14.11 28.33 -15.41
N ARG A 309 14.39 27.04 -15.18
CA ARG A 309 13.86 25.95 -16.02
C ARG A 309 12.34 25.86 -15.97
N TRP A 310 11.73 26.09 -14.81
CA TRP A 310 10.26 26.13 -14.69
C TRP A 310 9.67 27.38 -15.36
N GLN A 311 10.35 28.53 -15.32
CA GLN A 311 9.92 29.77 -15.98
C GLN A 311 9.78 29.63 -17.51
N GLN A 312 10.52 28.69 -18.13
CA GLN A 312 10.38 28.39 -19.55
C GLN A 312 9.03 27.76 -19.91
N LEU A 313 8.35 27.11 -18.95
CA LEU A 313 7.09 26.41 -19.17
C LEU A 313 5.90 27.05 -18.47
N LEU A 314 6.13 27.69 -17.33
CA LEU A 314 5.07 28.15 -16.42
C LEU A 314 5.25 29.62 -16.04
N ASP A 315 4.12 30.29 -15.82
CA ASP A 315 4.05 31.61 -15.22
C ASP A 315 4.38 31.55 -13.73
N MET A 316 5.68 31.58 -13.41
CA MET A 316 6.16 31.51 -12.02
C MET A 316 5.81 32.75 -11.19
N ASP A 317 5.33 33.84 -11.80
CA ASP A 317 4.87 35.04 -11.10
C ASP A 317 3.41 34.92 -10.63
N ASN A 318 2.70 33.88 -11.11
CA ASN A 318 1.33 33.61 -10.71
C ASN A 318 1.20 33.43 -9.19
N LYS A 319 0.06 33.88 -8.64
CA LYS A 319 -0.27 33.78 -7.20
C LYS A 319 -0.11 32.37 -6.63
N ILE A 320 -0.26 31.33 -7.47
CA ILE A 320 -0.10 29.95 -7.05
C ILE A 320 1.33 29.59 -6.64
N PHE A 321 2.36 30.28 -7.11
CA PHE A 321 3.76 30.04 -6.73
C PHE A 321 4.22 30.88 -5.53
N LYS A 322 3.45 31.91 -5.15
CA LYS A 322 3.74 32.76 -3.98
C LYS A 322 3.77 31.95 -2.68
N ASN A 323 4.55 32.43 -1.71
CA ASN A 323 4.67 31.82 -0.39
C ASN A 323 3.29 31.75 0.30
N GLN A 324 2.96 30.59 0.87
CA GLN A 324 1.69 30.38 1.58
C GLN A 324 1.95 29.83 2.99
N GLY A 325 1.86 30.71 3.99
CA GLY A 325 2.07 30.35 5.39
C GLY A 325 3.46 29.76 5.65
N GLY A 326 4.51 30.38 5.10
CA GLY A 326 5.90 29.94 5.27
C GLY A 326 6.32 28.77 4.36
N ARG A 327 5.47 28.36 3.42
CA ARG A 327 5.75 27.28 2.46
C ARG A 327 6.04 27.83 1.08
N ARG A 328 7.12 27.34 0.47
CA ARG A 328 7.59 27.76 -0.87
C ARG A 328 7.54 26.60 -1.84
N PHE A 329 7.45 26.92 -3.13
CA PHE A 329 7.53 25.93 -4.21
C PHE A 329 8.85 25.15 -4.10
N CYS A 330 8.75 23.81 -4.13
CA CYS A 330 9.92 22.95 -3.96
C CYS A 330 10.45 22.34 -5.28
N GLY A 331 10.12 22.95 -6.43
CA GLY A 331 10.59 22.48 -7.74
C GLY A 331 9.84 21.27 -8.31
N ALA A 332 8.63 20.98 -7.83
CA ALA A 332 7.82 19.87 -8.30
C ALA A 332 6.33 20.21 -8.39
N ILE A 333 5.67 19.67 -9.41
CA ILE A 333 4.22 19.81 -9.64
C ILE A 333 3.59 18.42 -9.79
N GLU A 334 2.26 18.37 -9.73
CA GLU A 334 1.48 17.22 -10.20
C GLU A 334 0.44 17.66 -11.23
N THR A 335 0.22 16.87 -12.28
CA THR A 335 -0.71 17.25 -13.35
C THR A 335 -1.30 16.03 -14.06
N ASP A 336 -2.54 16.14 -14.54
CA ASP A 336 -3.23 15.20 -15.41
C ASP A 336 -3.32 15.71 -16.87
N GLY A 337 -2.57 16.76 -17.21
CA GLY A 337 -2.62 17.43 -18.52
C GLY A 337 -3.68 18.53 -18.64
N VAL A 338 -4.61 18.63 -17.67
CA VAL A 338 -5.68 19.66 -17.65
C VAL A 338 -5.54 20.54 -16.41
N SER A 339 -5.38 19.92 -15.27
CA SER A 339 -5.18 20.54 -13.96
C SER A 339 -3.73 20.44 -13.52
N LEU A 340 -3.30 21.38 -12.68
CA LEU A 340 -1.96 21.39 -12.10
C LEU A 340 -2.06 21.65 -10.59
N SER A 341 -1.26 20.90 -9.84
CA SER A 341 -1.03 21.07 -8.41
C SER A 341 0.42 21.46 -8.14
N VAL A 342 0.66 22.61 -7.53
CA VAL A 342 2.00 23.07 -7.13
C VAL A 342 2.35 22.53 -5.75
N ILE A 343 3.48 21.82 -5.63
CA ILE A 343 3.93 21.26 -4.35
C ILE A 343 4.78 22.28 -3.61
N LYS A 344 4.36 22.63 -2.39
CA LYS A 344 5.05 23.58 -1.51
C LYS A 344 5.49 22.95 -0.21
N LYS A 345 6.67 23.34 0.29
CA LYS A 345 7.27 22.82 1.53
C LYS A 345 7.76 23.93 2.45
N THR A 346 7.81 23.66 3.75
CA THR A 346 8.47 24.52 4.74
C THR A 346 10.00 24.35 4.65
N LYS A 347 10.77 25.38 5.07
CA LYS A 347 12.25 25.28 5.13
C LYS A 347 12.73 24.08 5.95
N ALA A 348 12.11 23.84 7.11
CA ALA A 348 12.42 22.67 7.96
C ALA A 348 12.22 21.33 7.23
N ALA A 349 11.18 21.22 6.39
CA ALA A 349 10.95 20.02 5.59
C ALA A 349 11.98 19.87 4.45
N GLU A 350 12.47 20.97 3.87
CA GLU A 350 13.55 20.97 2.89
C GLU A 350 14.89 20.50 3.50
N GLU A 351 15.21 20.93 4.72
CA GLU A 351 16.45 20.61 5.42
C GLU A 351 16.48 19.16 5.94
N SER A 352 15.34 18.62 6.40
CA SER A 352 15.26 17.23 6.90
C SER A 352 15.63 16.18 5.84
N LYS A 353 15.37 16.44 4.54
CA LYS A 353 15.78 15.56 3.45
C LYS A 353 17.29 15.61 3.19
N ARG A 354 17.93 16.77 3.37
CA ARG A 354 19.38 16.93 3.23
C ARG A 354 20.14 16.27 4.38
N GLY A 355 19.58 16.29 5.60
CA GLY A 355 20.14 15.62 6.77
C GLY A 355 20.17 14.09 6.65
N ARG A 356 19.14 13.47 6.08
CA ARG A 356 19.09 12.00 5.88
C ARG A 356 20.10 11.46 4.85
N GLN A 357 20.55 12.28 3.91
CA GLN A 357 21.63 11.91 2.96
C GLN A 357 23.05 12.10 3.53
N LYS A 358 23.19 12.73 4.71
CA LYS A 358 24.47 12.99 5.39
C LYS A 358 24.72 12.13 6.63
N VAL A 359 24.03 10.99 6.79
CA VAL A 359 24.51 9.98 7.74
C VAL A 359 25.62 9.20 7.04
N LYS A 360 26.86 9.72 7.15
CA LYS A 360 28.06 8.88 6.98
C LYS A 360 27.90 7.71 7.93
N ALA A 361 27.92 6.49 7.40
CA ALA A 361 28.10 5.29 8.21
C ALA A 361 29.31 5.52 9.14
N PRO A 362 29.26 5.13 10.42
CA PRO A 362 30.44 5.23 11.27
C PRO A 362 31.57 4.45 10.59
N GLU A 363 32.68 5.13 10.33
CA GLU A 363 33.90 4.51 9.82
C GLU A 363 34.26 3.37 10.77
N ARG A 364 34.16 2.13 10.29
CA ARG A 364 34.76 1.00 10.99
C ARG A 364 36.27 1.25 11.05
N PRO A 365 36.92 1.16 12.22
CA PRO A 365 38.35 1.32 12.31
C PRO A 365 39.01 0.22 11.47
N LYS A 366 39.88 0.61 10.53
CA LYS A 366 40.68 -0.30 9.71
C LYS A 366 41.58 -1.13 10.64
N PRO A 367 41.66 -2.46 10.49
CA PRO A 367 42.56 -3.27 11.29
C PRO A 367 44.01 -2.93 10.92
N LYS A 368 44.78 -2.44 11.90
CA LYS A 368 46.23 -2.31 11.81
C LYS A 368 46.83 -3.71 11.75
N ARG A 369 47.45 -4.05 10.61
CA ARG A 369 48.39 -5.18 10.53
C ARG A 369 49.52 -4.93 11.52
N LYS A 370 49.64 -5.78 12.54
CA LYS A 370 50.89 -5.98 13.28
C LYS A 370 51.38 -7.40 13.04
N ARG A 371 52.55 -7.48 12.41
CA ARG A 371 53.44 -8.65 12.38
C ARG A 371 54.09 -8.77 13.76
N GLY A 372 54.27 -10.02 14.21
CA GLY A 372 55.44 -10.44 14.97
C GLY A 372 55.34 -10.48 16.49
N GLU A 373 55.60 -11.70 17.01
CA GLU A 373 56.30 -12.02 18.27
C GLU A 373 55.45 -12.03 19.57
N GLN A 374 55.15 -13.24 20.08
CA GLN A 374 55.82 -13.96 21.20
C GLN A 374 55.38 -13.36 22.56
N GLN A 375 55.13 -14.07 23.65
CA GLN A 375 55.10 -15.48 24.09
C GLN A 375 54.53 -15.42 25.53
N GLN A 376 53.96 -16.54 26.03
CA GLN A 376 53.77 -16.85 27.47
C GLN A 376 52.76 -15.96 28.23
N GLN A 377 51.94 -16.41 29.18
CA GLN A 377 51.93 -17.55 30.09
C GLN A 377 50.50 -17.67 30.65
N GLU A 378 50.01 -18.91 30.85
CA GLU A 378 49.42 -19.45 32.09
C GLU A 378 48.60 -18.53 33.03
N LYS A 379 47.55 -18.91 33.78
CA LYS A 379 46.87 -20.15 34.23
C LYS A 379 45.71 -19.67 35.15
N GLY A 380 44.76 -20.54 35.49
CA GLY A 380 43.90 -20.42 36.69
C GLY A 380 42.46 -19.99 36.41
N GLU A 381 41.47 -20.90 36.43
CA GLU A 381 40.66 -21.30 37.61
C GLU A 381 39.56 -20.28 37.93
N GLN A 382 38.29 -20.56 37.63
CA GLN A 382 37.27 -21.33 38.37
C GLN A 382 36.26 -20.39 39.05
N GLN A 383 34.98 -20.68 38.75
CA GLN A 383 33.77 -20.50 39.58
C GLN A 383 33.51 -19.15 40.28
N GLN A 384 32.38 -18.53 39.96
CA GLN A 384 31.28 -18.40 40.93
C GLN A 384 29.98 -17.94 40.29
N GLN A 385 28.90 -18.49 40.83
CA GLN A 385 27.51 -18.22 40.53
C GLN A 385 27.06 -16.85 41.05
N GLU A 386 25.85 -16.50 40.57
CA GLU A 386 24.77 -15.85 41.30
C GLU A 386 24.49 -14.35 41.12
N LYS A 387 23.19 -14.13 40.83
CA LYS A 387 22.33 -12.99 41.17
C LYS A 387 22.41 -11.74 40.28
N GLY A 388 21.26 -11.43 39.66
CA GLY A 388 20.87 -10.03 39.50
C GLY A 388 19.98 -9.68 38.32
N LYS A 389 18.66 -9.79 38.54
CA LYS A 389 17.61 -8.83 38.12
C LYS A 389 17.48 -8.44 36.63
N ALA A 390 16.33 -8.82 36.10
CA ALA A 390 15.72 -8.23 34.90
C ALA A 390 15.55 -6.70 35.03
N PRO A 391 15.79 -5.91 33.97
CA PRO A 391 15.34 -4.53 33.93
C PRO A 391 13.89 -4.43 33.45
N GLU A 392 13.07 -3.84 34.31
CA GLU A 392 11.71 -3.37 34.02
C GLU A 392 11.69 -2.43 32.81
N ARG A 393 10.75 -2.65 31.87
CA ARG A 393 10.44 -1.69 30.80
C ARG A 393 9.54 -0.58 31.35
N PRO A 394 9.83 0.70 31.04
CA PRO A 394 9.00 1.82 31.50
C PRO A 394 7.65 1.85 30.78
N LYS A 395 6.57 1.88 31.58
CA LYS A 395 5.19 2.11 31.14
C LYS A 395 5.04 3.56 30.65
N HIS A 396 5.11 3.77 29.33
CA HIS A 396 4.67 5.03 28.73
C HIS A 396 3.14 5.10 28.71
N LYS A 397 2.55 5.84 29.66
CA LYS A 397 1.15 6.28 29.63
C LYS A 397 0.97 7.28 28.48
N CYS A 398 0.46 6.83 27.33
CA CYS A 398 0.01 7.74 26.27
C CYS A 398 -1.43 8.19 26.54
N LYS A 399 -1.59 9.45 26.95
CA LYS A 399 -2.88 10.15 27.05
C LYS A 399 -3.33 10.55 25.64
N CYS A 400 -4.16 9.73 24.99
CA CYS A 400 -4.93 10.15 23.82
C CYS A 400 -6.44 9.97 24.06
N LYS A 401 -6.99 10.81 24.94
CA LYS A 401 -8.44 11.03 25.07
C LYS A 401 -8.81 12.21 24.16
N ARG A 402 -8.96 12.01 22.85
CA ARG A 402 -9.75 12.94 21.98
C ARG A 402 -10.10 12.46 20.56
N SER A 403 -9.67 11.27 20.11
CA SER A 403 -10.19 10.65 18.87
C SER A 403 -11.31 9.63 19.09
N LYS A 404 -11.58 9.21 20.33
CA LYS A 404 -12.64 8.23 20.67
C LYS A 404 -14.09 8.72 20.44
N GLN A 405 -14.32 10.01 20.19
CA GLN A 405 -15.68 10.57 20.15
C GLN A 405 -16.29 10.80 18.75
N ARG A 406 -15.56 10.54 17.66
CA ARG A 406 -16.10 10.76 16.29
C ARG A 406 -16.21 9.54 15.38
N HIS A 407 -15.72 8.36 15.79
CA HIS A 407 -15.97 7.11 15.04
C HIS A 407 -16.70 6.03 15.85
N ASN A 408 -16.98 6.29 17.14
CA ASN A 408 -17.83 5.40 17.94
C ASN A 408 -19.34 5.73 17.83
N LYS A 409 -19.71 6.81 17.13
CA LYS A 409 -21.12 7.19 16.93
C LYS A 409 -21.82 6.41 15.82
N ASP A 410 -21.08 5.83 14.88
CA ASP A 410 -21.66 5.05 13.78
C ASP A 410 -21.80 3.55 14.11
N PHE A 411 -21.42 3.13 15.31
CA PHE A 411 -21.44 1.71 15.74
C PHE A 411 -22.17 1.46 17.07
N GLN A 412 -22.88 2.44 17.65
CA GLN A 412 -23.61 2.27 18.93
C GLN A 412 -25.10 2.64 18.93
N HIS A 413 -25.74 2.88 17.78
CA HIS A 413 -27.18 3.22 17.73
C HIS A 413 -28.00 2.38 16.75
N ILE A 414 -28.03 1.06 16.92
CA ILE A 414 -29.10 0.20 16.34
C ILE A 414 -29.80 -0.66 17.41
N ASP A 415 -29.50 -0.48 18.70
CA ASP A 415 -30.14 -1.29 19.76
C ASP A 415 -31.26 -0.57 20.52
N GLN A 416 -31.69 0.64 20.12
CA GLN A 416 -32.85 1.28 20.74
C GLN A 416 -33.65 2.10 19.73
N ILE A 417 -34.91 1.71 19.52
CA ILE A 417 -36.17 2.47 19.27
C ILE A 417 -37.18 1.48 18.61
N PRO A 418 -38.48 1.52 18.98
CA PRO A 418 -39.31 0.34 19.31
C PRO A 418 -39.80 -0.55 18.15
#